data_AF-A0A943PZM4-F1
#
_entry.id   AF-A0A943PZM4-F1
#
_cell.length_a   1.000
_cell.length_b   1.000
_cell.length_c   1.000
_cell.angle_alpha   90.00
_cell.angle_beta   90.00
_cell.angle_gamma   90.00
#
_symmetry.space_group_name_H-M   'P 1'
#
loop_
_entity.id
_entity.type
_entity.pdbx_description
1 polymer ?
#
loop_
_entity_poly.entity_id
_entity_poly.type
_entity_poly.pdbx_seq_one_letter_code
_entity_poly.pdbx_strand_id
1 'polypeptide(L)'
;MKKRFLSLCAAFALGATMFSFGGCAKAAENTRMTVDINPSVELMVDKDNKVVSVTALNDDAAIILQGTAFVGKTSDEAVKGVVEVATETGYIVKGEVEVGENNVKISVSGDTKWAKDLYKDAEKKVNEYLESSGIKATVERVDALKTEALKQLAKHNSTYTEEEIAGMNDEQLLNVIAIGRVETAQLVSEEVRQAYFAAKEYEISLATSTATKDLIYAMNSAYAVAYAGYGIALDTYSAAIKKLDDARYNALVSPDSAYQKLLVQLREKKAEILAQKQLIISIKAGNSSVDITIATGDLTKYEAAYDKLVADLEAAGKAANDGLTSLIELMKQGEKSMKDLQAKFPADITDQLNAKASEIDAKANKAKDEFFARFEEAHKADFDAMNKALADTKAKLIENVEKAA
;
A
#
# COMPACT_ATOMS: atom_id res chain seq x y z
N MET A 1 -15.82 25.37 -20.52
CA MET A 1 -14.44 25.24 -19.97
C MET A 1 -14.50 24.32 -18.76
N LYS A 2 -13.47 23.47 -18.57
CA LYS A 2 -13.34 22.37 -17.58
C LYS A 2 -13.87 20.98 -18.00
N LYS A 3 -13.22 20.40 -19.01
CA LYS A 3 -12.94 18.96 -19.16
C LYS A 3 -11.46 18.87 -19.58
N ARG A 4 -10.73 17.83 -19.14
CA ARG A 4 -9.25 17.60 -19.21
C ARG A 4 -8.57 18.16 -17.94
N PHE A 5 -8.04 17.38 -17.01
CA PHE A 5 -6.97 16.37 -17.12
C PHE A 5 -7.15 15.20 -16.12
N LEU A 6 -7.70 14.07 -16.56
CA LEU A 6 -7.68 12.80 -15.79
C LEU A 6 -7.40 11.61 -16.72
N SER A 7 -6.53 11.82 -17.69
CA SER A 7 -6.15 10.81 -18.68
C SER A 7 -4.64 10.83 -18.82
N LEU A 8 -3.97 10.15 -17.89
CA LEU A 8 -2.62 9.61 -18.04
C LEU A 8 -2.41 8.63 -16.88
N CYS A 9 -2.84 7.38 -17.06
CA CYS A 9 -2.44 6.19 -16.28
C CYS A 9 -2.97 4.88 -16.90
N ALA A 10 -3.92 4.95 -17.85
CA ALA A 10 -4.39 3.77 -18.60
C ALA A 10 -3.52 3.51 -19.84
N ALA A 11 -2.27 3.08 -19.66
CA ALA A 11 -1.47 2.51 -20.75
C ALA A 11 -0.31 1.64 -20.23
N PHE A 12 -0.57 0.74 -19.29
CA PHE A 12 0.25 -0.47 -19.08
C PHE A 12 -0.67 -1.62 -18.67
N ALA A 13 -1.60 -1.95 -19.56
CA ALA A 13 -2.21 -3.28 -19.57
C ALA A 13 -1.18 -4.25 -20.17
N LEU A 14 -0.21 -4.70 -19.36
CA LEU A 14 0.56 -5.89 -19.68
C LEU A 14 -0.15 -7.06 -19.00
N GLY A 15 -0.89 -7.79 -19.83
CA GLY A 15 -1.59 -9.02 -19.44
C GLY A 15 -0.61 -9.99 -18.79
N ALA A 16 -0.86 -10.28 -17.52
CA ALA A 16 -0.26 -11.42 -16.84
C ALA A 16 -0.99 -12.68 -17.30
N THR A 17 -0.72 -13.12 -18.52
CA THR A 17 -1.04 -14.47 -18.97
C THR A 17 -0.16 -15.45 -18.22
N MET A 18 -0.76 -16.28 -17.38
CA MET A 18 -0.15 -17.55 -17.00
C MET A 18 -0.01 -18.41 -18.26
N PHE A 19 1.21 -18.53 -18.78
CA PHE A 19 1.68 -19.70 -19.53
C PHE A 19 3.21 -19.75 -19.45
N SER A 20 3.72 -20.88 -18.97
CA SER A 20 4.99 -21.51 -19.32
C SER A 20 6.29 -20.68 -19.22
N PHE A 21 7.20 -21.15 -18.37
CA PHE A 21 8.64 -20.94 -18.49
C PHE A 21 9.09 -21.07 -19.95
N GLY A 22 9.42 -19.95 -20.61
CA GLY A 22 9.92 -19.95 -21.99
C GLY A 22 9.43 -18.78 -22.84
N GLY A 23 9.75 -17.53 -22.46
CA GLY A 23 9.47 -16.38 -23.31
C GLY A 23 9.87 -15.06 -22.64
N CYS A 24 11.00 -14.51 -23.06
CA CYS A 24 11.61 -13.30 -22.51
C CYS A 24 10.79 -12.05 -22.85
N ALA A 25 9.72 -11.77 -22.10
CA ALA A 25 9.34 -10.40 -21.82
C ALA A 25 10.25 -9.96 -20.67
N LYS A 26 11.30 -9.17 -20.95
CA LYS A 26 12.09 -8.55 -19.88
C LYS A 26 11.11 -7.81 -18.99
N ALA A 27 10.96 -8.28 -17.76
CA ALA A 27 10.21 -7.54 -16.77
C ALA A 27 10.84 -6.14 -16.68
N ALA A 28 10.04 -5.09 -16.60
CA ALA A 28 10.59 -3.75 -16.49
C ALA A 28 11.47 -3.71 -15.24
N GLU A 29 12.78 -3.49 -15.37
CA GLU A 29 13.69 -3.46 -14.23
C GLU A 29 13.29 -2.29 -13.31
N ASN A 30 12.60 -2.58 -12.20
CA ASN A 30 12.23 -1.58 -11.20
C ASN A 30 13.28 -1.51 -10.10
N THR A 31 13.58 -0.29 -9.66
CA THR A 31 14.38 0.02 -8.48
C THR A 31 13.48 0.66 -7.44
N ARG A 32 13.45 0.09 -6.24
CA ARG A 32 12.74 0.66 -5.10
C ARG A 32 13.61 1.70 -4.41
N MET A 33 13.09 2.91 -4.25
CA MET A 33 13.69 3.95 -3.44
C MET A 33 12.76 4.30 -2.27
N THR A 34 13.32 4.65 -1.13
CA THR A 34 12.55 5.21 -0.01
C THR A 34 13.16 6.50 0.50
N VAL A 35 12.30 7.40 0.93
CA VAL A 35 12.68 8.65 1.61
C VAL A 35 12.00 8.64 2.96
N ASP A 36 12.78 8.65 4.03
CA ASP A 36 12.30 8.66 5.40
C ASP A 36 12.78 9.92 6.13
N ILE A 37 11.82 10.77 6.43
CA ILE A 37 11.92 12.04 7.17
C ILE A 37 11.09 11.91 8.46
N ASN A 38 10.33 10.81 8.62
CA ASN A 38 9.14 10.71 9.47
C ASN A 38 8.10 11.80 9.11
N PRO A 39 7.82 11.95 7.79
CA PRO A 39 7.12 10.94 6.95
C PRO A 39 8.00 9.96 6.16
N SER A 40 7.48 8.77 5.81
CA SER A 40 8.20 7.73 5.03
C SER A 40 7.50 7.36 3.71
N VAL A 41 8.15 7.62 2.57
CA VAL A 41 7.62 7.44 1.21
C VAL A 41 8.40 6.37 0.45
N GLU A 42 7.72 5.56 -0.37
CA GLU A 42 8.30 4.62 -1.32
C GLU A 42 8.05 5.07 -2.76
N LEU A 43 9.09 5.00 -3.59
CA LEU A 43 9.08 5.24 -5.02
C LEU A 43 9.51 3.96 -5.74
N MET A 44 8.78 3.56 -6.78
CA MET A 44 9.27 2.59 -7.76
C MET A 44 9.77 3.35 -8.98
N VAL A 45 11.01 3.08 -9.37
CA VAL A 45 11.71 3.78 -10.45
C VAL A 45 12.05 2.78 -11.55
N ASP A 46 11.65 3.05 -12.78
CA ASP A 46 11.98 2.21 -13.92
C ASP A 46 13.42 2.43 -14.40
N LYS A 47 13.83 1.60 -15.38
CA LYS A 47 15.14 1.67 -16.05
C LYS A 47 15.48 3.01 -16.72
N ASP A 48 14.49 3.87 -16.99
CA ASP A 48 14.66 5.16 -17.64
C ASP A 48 14.75 6.31 -16.61
N ASN A 49 14.95 5.95 -15.33
CA ASN A 49 14.91 6.86 -14.18
C ASN A 49 13.56 7.59 -14.10
N LYS A 50 12.44 6.89 -14.28
CA LYS A 50 11.10 7.46 -14.11
C LYS A 50 10.35 6.78 -12.99
N VAL A 51 9.73 7.60 -12.13
CA VAL A 51 8.87 7.11 -11.07
C VAL A 51 7.59 6.54 -11.68
N VAL A 52 7.35 5.24 -11.49
CA VAL A 52 6.16 4.53 -11.99
C VAL A 52 5.07 4.37 -10.93
N SER A 53 5.43 4.37 -9.64
CA SER A 53 4.47 4.40 -8.53
C SER A 53 5.05 5.11 -7.31
N VAL A 54 4.16 5.71 -6.52
CA VAL A 54 4.50 6.34 -5.23
C VAL A 54 3.52 5.87 -4.17
N THR A 55 4.06 5.51 -3.00
CA THR A 55 3.34 4.80 -1.96
C THR A 55 3.69 5.41 -0.61
N ALA A 56 2.69 5.74 0.20
CA ALA A 56 2.90 6.05 1.62
C ALA A 56 3.27 4.77 2.39
N LEU A 57 4.38 4.80 3.14
CA LEU A 57 4.78 3.72 4.05
C LEU A 57 4.30 3.97 5.48
N ASN A 58 3.94 5.20 5.81
CA ASN A 58 3.30 5.55 7.07
C ASN A 58 2.19 6.59 6.85
N ASP A 59 1.43 6.85 7.91
CA ASP A 59 0.26 7.74 7.84
C ASP A 59 0.62 9.20 7.53
N ASP A 60 1.74 9.67 8.07
CA ASP A 60 2.32 10.98 7.76
C ASP A 60 2.61 11.13 6.25
N ALA A 61 3.12 10.07 5.61
CA ALA A 61 3.39 10.08 4.19
C ALA A 61 2.10 10.17 3.36
N ALA A 62 1.01 9.56 3.84
CA ALA A 62 -0.29 9.65 3.18
C ALA A 62 -0.77 11.10 3.09
N ILE A 63 -0.45 11.95 4.08
CA ILE A 63 -0.77 13.38 4.05
C ILE A 63 0.06 14.09 2.96
N ILE A 64 1.38 13.98 2.97
CA ILE A 64 2.23 14.77 2.06
C ILE A 64 2.07 14.35 0.59
N LEU A 65 1.71 13.10 0.32
CA LEU A 65 1.45 12.61 -1.04
C LEU A 65 0.14 13.16 -1.64
N GLN A 66 -0.82 13.62 -0.82
CA GLN A 66 -2.09 14.13 -1.35
C GLN A 66 -1.90 15.33 -2.27
N GLY A 67 -2.49 15.22 -3.47
CA GLY A 67 -2.47 16.28 -4.48
C GLY A 67 -1.10 16.53 -5.12
N THR A 68 -0.06 15.75 -4.80
CA THR A 68 1.27 15.92 -5.36
C THR A 68 1.55 14.90 -6.46
N ALA A 69 1.86 15.37 -7.67
CA ALA A 69 2.23 14.50 -8.78
C ALA A 69 3.74 14.18 -8.73
N PHE A 70 4.06 12.91 -8.46
CA PHE A 70 5.43 12.39 -8.48
C PHE A 70 5.68 11.39 -9.63
N VAL A 71 4.64 10.65 -10.04
CA VAL A 71 4.72 9.70 -11.16
C VAL A 71 5.15 10.44 -12.44
N GLY A 72 6.12 9.86 -13.15
CA GLY A 72 6.73 10.42 -14.37
C GLY A 72 7.89 11.39 -14.14
N LYS A 73 8.14 11.84 -12.89
CA LYS A 73 9.36 12.60 -12.56
C LYS A 73 10.58 11.69 -12.54
N THR A 74 11.78 12.27 -12.62
CA THR A 74 12.98 11.52 -12.27
C THR A 74 13.03 11.24 -10.77
N SER A 75 13.77 10.20 -10.37
CA SER A 75 13.83 9.82 -8.96
C SER A 75 14.38 10.93 -8.06
N ASP A 76 15.42 11.65 -8.49
CA ASP A 76 16.00 12.78 -7.77
C ASP A 76 15.03 13.96 -7.65
N GLU A 77 14.27 14.27 -8.70
CA GLU A 77 13.21 15.28 -8.66
C GLU A 77 12.06 14.88 -7.72
N ALA A 78 11.70 13.60 -7.69
CA ALA A 78 10.65 13.09 -6.82
C ALA A 78 11.09 13.09 -5.35
N VAL A 79 12.32 12.63 -5.06
CA VAL A 79 12.90 12.67 -3.71
C VAL A 79 13.01 14.10 -3.20
N LYS A 80 13.54 15.03 -4.02
CA LYS A 80 13.55 16.45 -3.70
C LYS A 80 12.15 16.98 -3.42
N GLY A 81 11.17 16.63 -4.26
CA GLY A 81 9.78 17.04 -4.08
C GLY A 81 9.15 16.50 -2.78
N VAL A 82 9.52 15.30 -2.32
CA VAL A 82 9.10 14.78 -1.01
C VAL A 82 9.67 15.66 0.12
N VAL A 83 10.94 16.02 0.05
CA VAL A 83 11.61 16.91 1.02
C VAL A 83 11.01 18.33 0.99
N GLU A 84 10.68 18.85 -0.19
CA GLU A 84 9.98 20.13 -0.38
C GLU A 84 8.63 20.11 0.33
N VAL A 85 7.77 19.13 0.04
CA VAL A 85 6.45 19.06 0.67
C VAL A 85 6.56 18.81 2.18
N ALA A 86 7.53 18.01 2.64
CA ALA A 86 7.79 17.83 4.07
C ALA A 86 8.21 19.14 4.75
N THR A 87 8.91 20.02 4.04
CA THR A 87 9.24 21.38 4.52
C THR A 87 8.00 22.26 4.58
N GLU A 88 7.19 22.27 3.52
CA GLU A 88 5.96 23.07 3.45
C GLU A 88 4.95 22.68 4.52
N THR A 89 4.93 21.40 4.92
CA THR A 89 4.01 20.87 5.92
C THR A 89 4.60 20.85 7.34
N GLY A 90 5.83 21.35 7.52
CA GLY A 90 6.46 21.54 8.83
C GLY A 90 7.11 20.28 9.43
N TYR A 91 7.14 19.17 8.69
CA TYR A 91 7.92 17.98 9.09
C TYR A 91 9.42 18.23 9.01
N ILE A 92 9.86 19.08 8.07
CA ILE A 92 11.22 19.65 8.05
C ILE A 92 11.12 21.12 8.47
N VAL A 93 11.91 21.49 9.47
CA VAL A 93 11.89 22.83 10.04
C VAL A 93 13.01 23.71 9.47
N LYS A 94 12.74 25.01 9.30
CA LYS A 94 13.74 25.98 8.86
C LYS A 94 14.47 26.59 10.06
N GLY A 95 15.79 26.77 9.95
CA GLY A 95 16.64 27.44 10.96
C GLY A 95 17.55 26.51 11.77
N GLU A 96 18.51 27.10 12.50
CA GLU A 96 19.41 26.39 13.42
C GLU A 96 18.76 26.25 14.79
N VAL A 97 17.84 25.30 14.93
CA VAL A 97 17.17 25.05 16.20
C VAL A 97 17.32 23.58 16.58
N GLU A 98 17.90 23.31 17.76
CA GLU A 98 18.07 21.96 18.33
C GLU A 98 16.75 21.16 18.50
N VAL A 99 15.59 21.81 18.34
CA VAL A 99 14.28 21.17 18.48
C VAL A 99 13.86 20.66 17.11
N GLY A 100 14.00 19.34 16.92
CA GLY A 100 13.68 18.66 15.67
C GLY A 100 14.84 18.65 14.68
N GLU A 101 15.89 17.88 14.99
CA GLU A 101 16.95 17.60 14.02
C GLU A 101 16.32 17.06 12.73
N ASN A 102 16.52 17.79 11.62
CA ASN A 102 16.08 17.34 10.31
C ASN A 102 17.01 16.24 9.83
N ASN A 103 16.48 15.03 9.65
CA ASN A 103 17.20 13.91 9.05
C ASN A 103 16.40 13.38 7.86
N VAL A 104 17.06 13.26 6.71
CA VAL A 104 16.53 12.68 5.49
C VAL A 104 17.27 11.39 5.21
N LYS A 105 16.60 10.25 5.37
CA LYS A 105 17.17 8.93 5.10
C LYS A 105 16.73 8.45 3.74
N ILE A 106 17.67 8.09 2.88
CA ILE A 106 17.38 7.59 1.53
C ILE A 106 17.87 6.15 1.42
N SER A 107 16.98 5.26 0.97
CA SER A 107 17.33 3.88 0.62
C SER A 107 17.13 3.65 -0.88
N VAL A 108 17.97 2.82 -1.48
CA VAL A 108 17.85 2.39 -2.89
C VAL A 108 18.14 0.89 -2.96
N SER A 109 17.22 0.11 -3.50
CA SER A 109 17.37 -1.34 -3.65
C SER A 109 18.48 -1.72 -4.62
N GLY A 110 19.22 -2.77 -4.30
CA GLY A 110 20.34 -3.26 -5.08
C GLY A 110 21.66 -2.53 -4.79
N ASP A 111 22.77 -3.15 -5.18
CA ASP A 111 24.13 -2.60 -4.99
C ASP A 111 24.87 -2.31 -6.32
N THR A 112 24.09 -2.23 -7.40
CA THR A 112 24.61 -1.95 -8.75
C THR A 112 25.13 -0.51 -8.85
N LYS A 113 25.94 -0.24 -9.89
CA LYS A 113 26.33 1.13 -10.22
C LYS A 113 25.11 2.04 -10.41
N TRP A 114 24.06 1.53 -11.06
CA TRP A 114 22.78 2.22 -11.22
C TRP A 114 22.18 2.66 -9.88
N ALA A 115 22.00 1.75 -8.92
CA ALA A 115 21.45 2.08 -7.60
C ALA A 115 22.30 3.11 -6.84
N LYS A 116 23.64 2.99 -6.94
CA LYS A 116 24.59 3.94 -6.36
C LYS A 116 24.50 5.32 -7.00
N ASP A 117 24.31 5.39 -8.32
CA ASP A 117 24.17 6.64 -9.06
C ASP A 117 22.82 7.31 -8.72
N LEU A 118 21.70 6.57 -8.67
CA LEU A 118 20.40 7.09 -8.23
C LEU A 118 20.44 7.70 -6.82
N TYR A 119 21.09 7.02 -5.86
CA TYR A 119 21.27 7.57 -4.53
C TYR A 119 22.03 8.90 -4.56
N LYS A 120 23.17 8.96 -5.27
CA LYS A 120 24.01 10.16 -5.33
C LYS A 120 23.29 11.33 -5.98
N ASP A 121 22.53 11.08 -7.05
CA ASP A 121 21.77 12.12 -7.73
C ASP A 121 20.68 12.67 -6.82
N ALA A 122 19.95 11.79 -6.11
CA ALA A 122 18.96 12.19 -5.13
C ALA A 122 19.56 12.96 -3.94
N GLU A 123 20.66 12.46 -3.35
CA GLU A 123 21.39 13.10 -2.25
C GLU A 123 21.86 14.50 -2.66
N LYS A 124 22.47 14.63 -3.83
CA LYS A 124 22.90 15.92 -4.37
C LYS A 124 21.72 16.89 -4.50
N LYS A 125 20.62 16.44 -5.10
CA LYS A 125 19.44 17.30 -5.35
C LYS A 125 18.78 17.76 -4.05
N VAL A 126 18.72 16.88 -3.06
CA VAL A 126 18.21 17.20 -1.72
C VAL A 126 19.13 18.20 -1.03
N ASN A 127 20.45 17.99 -1.04
CA ASN A 127 21.40 18.93 -0.44
C ASN A 127 21.33 20.32 -1.09
N GLU A 128 21.24 20.41 -2.43
CA GLU A 128 21.04 21.68 -3.14
C GLU A 128 19.77 22.41 -2.67
N TYR A 129 18.66 21.68 -2.46
CA TYR A 129 17.42 22.25 -1.92
C TYR A 129 17.56 22.72 -0.47
N LEU A 130 18.15 21.90 0.39
CA LEU A 130 18.35 22.22 1.80
C LEU A 130 19.22 23.47 1.97
N GLU A 131 20.35 23.53 1.26
CA GLU A 131 21.26 24.68 1.25
C GLU A 131 20.57 25.95 0.77
N SER A 132 19.91 25.90 -0.39
CA SER A 132 19.21 27.07 -0.96
C SER A 132 18.01 27.53 -0.12
N SER A 133 17.44 26.63 0.69
CA SER A 133 16.34 26.92 1.60
C SER A 133 16.79 27.32 3.01
N GLY A 134 18.10 27.35 3.28
CA GLY A 134 18.65 27.65 4.61
C GLY A 134 18.28 26.62 5.68
N ILE A 135 18.10 25.36 5.28
CA ILE A 135 17.72 24.25 6.16
C ILE A 135 18.96 23.48 6.54
N LYS A 136 19.22 23.36 7.84
CA LYS A 136 20.23 22.47 8.38
C LYS A 136 19.62 21.09 8.56
N ALA A 137 20.07 20.12 7.76
CA ALA A 137 19.62 18.74 7.83
C ALA A 137 20.77 17.77 7.48
N THR A 138 20.68 16.54 7.96
CA THR A 138 21.54 15.45 7.51
C THR A 138 20.84 14.65 6.43
N VAL A 139 21.57 14.29 5.37
CA VAL A 139 21.11 13.33 4.37
C VAL A 139 21.95 12.06 4.53
N GLU A 140 21.31 10.93 4.84
CA GLU A 140 21.99 9.66 5.10
C GLU A 140 21.52 8.56 4.16
N ARG A 141 22.46 7.72 3.71
CA ARG A 141 22.13 6.46 3.05
C ARG A 141 21.78 5.42 4.10
N VAL A 142 20.66 4.75 3.91
CA VAL A 142 20.28 3.58 4.71
C VAL A 142 20.16 2.32 3.85
N ASP A 143 20.41 1.18 4.46
CA ASP A 143 20.34 -0.12 3.80
C ASP A 143 18.95 -0.38 3.20
N ALA A 144 18.94 -0.99 2.03
CA ALA A 144 17.70 -1.45 1.41
C ALA A 144 17.16 -2.70 2.08
N LEU A 145 15.88 -2.96 1.84
CA LEU A 145 15.26 -4.23 2.21
C LEU A 145 16.04 -5.39 1.60
N LYS A 146 16.30 -6.40 2.43
CA LYS A 146 16.89 -7.66 2.00
C LYS A 146 15.84 -8.54 1.32
N THR A 147 16.27 -9.53 0.56
CA THR A 147 15.41 -10.45 -0.20
C THR A 147 14.24 -11.02 0.61
N GLU A 148 14.47 -11.48 1.85
CA GLU A 148 13.37 -12.03 2.66
C GLU A 148 12.31 -10.99 3.02
N ALA A 149 12.71 -9.74 3.28
CA ALA A 149 11.75 -8.65 3.48
C ALA A 149 11.03 -8.27 2.18
N LEU A 150 11.70 -8.33 1.02
CA LEU A 150 11.07 -8.15 -0.29
C LEU A 150 10.06 -9.25 -0.60
N LYS A 151 10.32 -10.51 -0.23
CA LYS A 151 9.36 -11.61 -0.36
C LYS A 151 8.11 -11.38 0.47
N GLN A 152 8.27 -10.97 1.74
CA GLN A 152 7.11 -10.61 2.57
C GLN A 152 6.34 -9.43 1.97
N LEU A 153 7.04 -8.41 1.49
CA LEU A 153 6.41 -7.25 0.86
C LEU A 153 5.65 -7.64 -0.42
N ALA A 154 6.23 -8.49 -1.28
CA ALA A 154 5.59 -9.00 -2.49
C ALA A 154 4.34 -9.84 -2.16
N LYS A 155 4.40 -10.65 -1.10
CA LYS A 155 3.25 -11.44 -0.61
C LYS A 155 2.09 -10.55 -0.18
N HIS A 156 2.38 -9.42 0.46
CA HIS A 156 1.36 -8.46 0.90
C HIS A 156 0.84 -7.54 -0.21
N ASN A 157 1.48 -7.55 -1.39
CA ASN A 157 1.17 -6.65 -2.50
C ASN A 157 0.82 -7.39 -3.79
N SER A 158 0.44 -8.67 -3.70
CA SER A 158 0.08 -9.45 -4.89
C SER A 158 -0.80 -10.64 -4.56
N THR A 159 -1.22 -11.36 -5.61
CA THR A 159 -1.94 -12.63 -5.51
C THR A 159 -1.04 -13.82 -5.88
N TYR A 160 0.28 -13.64 -5.88
CA TYR A 160 1.22 -14.75 -6.11
C TYR A 160 1.25 -15.66 -4.88
N THR A 161 1.38 -16.96 -5.13
CA THR A 161 1.53 -17.97 -4.08
C THR A 161 2.88 -17.84 -3.38
N GLU A 162 2.98 -18.37 -2.16
CA GLU A 162 4.24 -18.39 -1.41
C GLU A 162 5.34 -19.15 -2.15
N GLU A 163 4.98 -20.22 -2.88
CA GLU A 163 5.93 -21.02 -3.67
C GLU A 163 6.47 -20.21 -4.86
N GLU A 164 5.60 -19.49 -5.59
CA GLU A 164 6.04 -18.61 -6.68
C GLU A 164 6.97 -17.52 -6.18
N ILE A 165 6.62 -16.86 -5.07
CA ILE A 165 7.45 -15.80 -4.46
C ILE A 165 8.78 -16.36 -3.96
N ALA A 166 8.80 -17.57 -3.40
CA ALA A 166 10.04 -18.19 -2.92
C ALA A 166 11.06 -18.42 -4.04
N GLY A 167 10.58 -18.67 -5.27
CA GLY A 167 11.39 -18.85 -6.47
C GLY A 167 11.83 -17.55 -7.16
N MET A 168 11.34 -16.38 -6.74
CA MET A 168 11.65 -15.10 -7.36
C MET A 168 12.99 -14.51 -6.87
N ASN A 169 13.72 -13.88 -7.79
CA ASN A 169 14.85 -13.01 -7.46
C ASN A 169 14.38 -11.59 -7.10
N ASP A 170 15.28 -10.74 -6.59
CA ASP A 170 14.95 -9.38 -6.15
C ASP A 170 14.30 -8.54 -7.27
N GLU A 171 14.74 -8.64 -8.52
CA GLU A 171 14.16 -7.91 -9.66
C GLU A 171 12.69 -8.31 -9.88
N GLN A 172 12.42 -9.62 -9.88
CA GLN A 172 11.06 -10.14 -10.01
C GLN A 172 10.18 -9.70 -8.84
N LEU A 173 10.70 -9.76 -7.61
CA LEU A 173 9.98 -9.30 -6.41
C LEU A 173 9.61 -7.81 -6.50
N LEU A 174 10.55 -6.97 -6.93
CA LEU A 174 10.32 -5.53 -7.10
C LEU A 174 9.24 -5.24 -8.16
N ASN A 175 9.18 -6.04 -9.22
CA ASN A 175 8.16 -5.90 -10.26
C ASN A 175 6.78 -6.29 -9.76
N VAL A 176 6.69 -7.38 -8.99
CA VAL A 176 5.45 -7.78 -8.32
C VAL A 176 4.96 -6.68 -7.39
N ILE A 177 5.85 -6.12 -6.56
CA ILE A 177 5.53 -5.02 -5.65
C ILE A 177 5.06 -3.79 -6.44
N ALA A 178 5.78 -3.38 -7.48
CA ALA A 178 5.44 -2.19 -8.28
C ALA A 178 4.04 -2.29 -8.90
N ILE A 179 3.70 -3.44 -9.50
CA ILE A 179 2.36 -3.69 -10.05
C ILE A 179 1.30 -3.55 -8.96
N GLY A 180 1.53 -4.17 -7.80
CA GLY A 180 0.61 -4.09 -6.67
C GLY A 180 0.41 -2.66 -6.15
N ARG A 181 1.48 -1.86 -6.10
CA ARG A 181 1.42 -0.44 -5.69
C ARG A 181 0.67 0.42 -6.70
N VAL A 182 0.82 0.15 -8.01
CA VAL A 182 0.03 0.84 -9.05
C VAL A 182 -1.45 0.53 -8.88
N GLU A 183 -1.79 -0.75 -8.69
CA GLU A 183 -3.18 -1.18 -8.48
C GLU A 183 -3.80 -0.57 -7.22
N THR A 184 -3.02 -0.46 -6.14
CA THR A 184 -3.53 0.03 -4.84
C THR A 184 -3.24 1.51 -4.56
N ALA A 185 -2.86 2.29 -5.57
CA ALA A 185 -2.41 3.68 -5.40
C ALA A 185 -3.45 4.60 -4.74
N GLN A 186 -4.75 4.29 -4.87
CA GLN A 186 -5.83 5.06 -4.25
C GLN A 186 -6.09 4.69 -2.78
N LEU A 187 -5.48 3.60 -2.28
CA LEU A 187 -5.71 3.08 -0.93
C LEU A 187 -4.70 3.70 0.05
N VAL A 188 -5.21 4.26 1.15
CA VAL A 188 -4.45 5.20 1.98
C VAL A 188 -3.75 4.59 3.20
N SER A 189 -3.94 3.29 3.49
CA SER A 189 -3.21 2.59 4.55
C SER A 189 -2.74 1.20 4.11
N GLU A 190 -1.68 0.69 4.74
CA GLU A 190 -1.10 -0.62 4.42
C GLU A 190 -2.09 -1.76 4.69
N GLU A 191 -2.85 -1.68 5.78
CA GLU A 191 -3.85 -2.66 6.18
C GLU A 191 -5.01 -2.73 5.18
N VAL A 192 -5.42 -1.58 4.61
CA VAL A 192 -6.45 -1.54 3.56
C VAL A 192 -5.91 -2.18 2.28
N ARG A 193 -4.63 -1.98 1.93
CA ARG A 193 -4.00 -2.65 0.78
C ARG A 193 -3.91 -4.17 0.96
N GLN A 194 -3.54 -4.63 2.16
CA GLN A 194 -3.50 -6.06 2.47
C GLN A 194 -4.90 -6.68 2.44
N ALA A 195 -5.90 -5.97 2.98
CA ALA A 195 -7.30 -6.37 2.91
C ALA A 195 -7.79 -6.52 1.46
N TYR A 196 -7.38 -5.59 0.59
CA TYR A 196 -7.66 -5.63 -0.84
C TYR A 196 -7.08 -6.89 -1.51
N PHE A 197 -5.79 -7.18 -1.32
CA PHE A 197 -5.17 -8.36 -1.94
C PHE A 197 -5.74 -9.69 -1.41
N ALA A 198 -6.07 -9.76 -0.11
CA ALA A 198 -6.73 -10.93 0.45
C ALA A 198 -8.12 -11.17 -0.15
N ALA A 199 -8.93 -10.12 -0.32
CA ALA A 199 -10.23 -10.23 -0.97
C ALA A 199 -10.09 -10.60 -2.46
N LYS A 200 -9.08 -10.03 -3.15
CA LYS A 200 -8.77 -10.35 -4.54
C LYS A 200 -8.41 -11.83 -4.72
N GLU A 201 -7.59 -12.39 -3.84
CA GLU A 201 -7.21 -13.81 -3.85
C GLU A 201 -8.44 -14.71 -3.70
N TYR A 202 -9.36 -14.39 -2.78
CA TYR A 202 -10.58 -15.17 -2.56
C TYR A 202 -11.55 -15.11 -3.74
N GLU A 203 -11.68 -13.95 -4.38
CA GLU A 203 -12.51 -13.81 -5.58
C GLU A 203 -11.96 -14.65 -6.74
N ILE A 204 -10.64 -14.69 -6.92
CA ILE A 204 -10.00 -15.56 -7.93
C ILE A 204 -10.29 -17.03 -7.62
N SER A 205 -10.14 -17.44 -6.36
CA SER A 205 -10.46 -18.80 -5.91
C SER A 205 -11.93 -19.18 -6.16
N LEU A 206 -12.87 -18.25 -5.89
CA LEU A 206 -14.29 -18.42 -6.17
C LEU A 206 -14.58 -18.55 -7.66
N ALA A 207 -13.94 -17.73 -8.51
CA ALA A 207 -14.11 -17.81 -9.95
C ALA A 207 -13.62 -19.16 -10.51
N THR A 208 -12.45 -19.63 -10.06
CA THR A 208 -11.91 -20.96 -10.39
C THR A 208 -12.87 -22.08 -9.98
N SER A 209 -13.37 -22.01 -8.75
CA SER A 209 -14.27 -23.04 -8.21
C SER A 209 -15.64 -23.02 -8.91
N THR A 210 -16.16 -21.83 -9.23
CA THR A 210 -17.40 -21.67 -9.98
C THR A 210 -17.28 -22.24 -11.39
N ALA A 211 -16.18 -21.91 -12.10
CA ALA A 211 -15.91 -22.48 -13.42
C ALA A 211 -15.82 -24.01 -13.38
N THR A 212 -15.17 -24.56 -12.35
CA THR A 212 -15.09 -26.01 -12.13
C THR A 212 -16.50 -26.62 -11.97
N LYS A 213 -17.35 -26.02 -11.13
CA LYS A 213 -18.75 -26.44 -10.94
C LYS A 213 -19.55 -26.41 -12.24
N ASP A 214 -19.45 -25.31 -13.00
CA ASP A 214 -20.14 -25.12 -14.28
C ASP A 214 -19.73 -26.16 -15.32
N LEU A 215 -18.44 -26.51 -15.36
CA LEU A 215 -17.94 -27.57 -16.24
C LEU A 215 -18.49 -28.93 -15.85
N ILE A 216 -18.48 -29.30 -14.57
CA ILE A 216 -19.05 -30.58 -14.09
C ILE A 216 -20.53 -30.67 -14.49
N TYR A 217 -21.28 -29.57 -14.38
CA TYR A 217 -22.68 -29.50 -14.81
C TYR A 217 -22.84 -29.76 -16.31
N ALA A 218 -21.95 -29.21 -17.14
CA ALA A 218 -22.01 -29.31 -18.60
C ALA A 218 -21.56 -30.68 -19.16
N MET A 219 -20.90 -31.54 -18.36
CA MET A 219 -20.36 -32.83 -18.82
C MET A 219 -21.45 -33.88 -19.09
N ASN A 220 -21.96 -34.53 -18.04
CA ASN A 220 -22.92 -35.63 -18.14
C ASN A 220 -23.81 -35.66 -16.90
N SER A 221 -25.11 -35.93 -17.08
CA SER A 221 -26.08 -36.11 -15.99
C SER A 221 -25.68 -37.17 -14.95
N ALA A 222 -24.82 -38.13 -15.33
CA ALA A 222 -24.27 -39.12 -14.41
C ALA A 222 -23.43 -38.52 -13.26
N TYR A 223 -22.92 -37.29 -13.42
CA TYR A 223 -22.13 -36.60 -12.39
C TYR A 223 -22.96 -35.67 -11.51
N ALA A 224 -24.30 -35.77 -11.54
CA ALA A 224 -25.19 -34.93 -10.74
C ALA A 224 -24.85 -34.91 -9.24
N VAL A 225 -24.39 -36.03 -8.68
CA VAL A 225 -23.95 -36.13 -7.28
C VAL A 225 -22.67 -35.33 -7.03
N ALA A 226 -21.68 -35.41 -7.93
CA ALA A 226 -20.44 -34.64 -7.83
C ALA A 226 -20.73 -33.14 -7.97
N TYR A 227 -21.56 -32.75 -8.95
CA TYR A 227 -22.03 -31.38 -9.14
C TYR A 227 -22.73 -30.83 -7.88
N ALA A 228 -23.70 -31.58 -7.33
CA ALA A 228 -24.45 -31.14 -6.15
C ALA A 228 -23.56 -31.03 -4.91
N GLY A 229 -22.71 -32.05 -4.66
CA GLY A 229 -21.80 -32.06 -3.51
C GLY A 229 -20.78 -30.93 -3.58
N TYR A 230 -20.14 -30.73 -4.73
CA TYR A 230 -19.20 -29.64 -4.95
C TYR A 230 -19.90 -28.26 -4.86
N GLY A 231 -21.13 -28.16 -5.38
CA GLY A 231 -21.96 -26.96 -5.29
C GLY A 231 -22.24 -26.53 -3.84
N ILE A 232 -22.61 -27.47 -2.97
CA ILE A 232 -22.85 -27.18 -1.54
C ILE A 232 -21.57 -26.69 -0.85
N ALA A 233 -20.43 -27.31 -1.14
CA ALA A 233 -19.15 -26.90 -0.59
C ALA A 233 -18.74 -25.50 -1.08
N LEU A 234 -18.95 -25.20 -2.36
CA LEU A 234 -18.72 -23.87 -2.94
C LEU A 234 -19.63 -22.81 -2.33
N ASP A 235 -20.92 -23.09 -2.15
CA ASP A 235 -21.86 -22.15 -1.54
C ASP A 235 -21.44 -21.85 -0.09
N THR A 236 -20.95 -22.86 0.65
CA THR A 236 -20.40 -22.70 2.01
C THR A 236 -19.15 -21.83 2.01
N TYR A 237 -18.23 -22.08 1.08
CA TYR A 237 -16.99 -21.29 0.93
C TYR A 237 -17.29 -19.83 0.57
N SER A 238 -18.17 -19.61 -0.41
CA SER A 238 -18.60 -18.28 -0.84
C SER A 238 -19.29 -17.50 0.29
N ALA A 239 -20.17 -18.15 1.06
CA ALA A 239 -20.80 -17.52 2.21
C ALA A 239 -19.79 -17.16 3.32
N ALA A 240 -18.75 -17.98 3.52
CA ALA A 240 -17.69 -17.68 4.48
C ALA A 240 -16.82 -16.50 4.03
N ILE A 241 -16.46 -16.43 2.74
CA ILE A 241 -15.73 -15.28 2.15
C ILE A 241 -16.52 -14.00 2.33
N LYS A 242 -17.81 -13.99 1.97
CA LYS A 242 -18.65 -12.80 2.14
C LYS A 242 -18.67 -12.28 3.58
N LYS A 243 -18.86 -13.19 4.55
CA LYS A 243 -18.80 -12.83 5.98
C LYS A 243 -17.45 -12.28 6.40
N LEU A 244 -16.36 -12.86 5.88
CA LEU A 244 -15.00 -12.43 6.16
C LEU A 244 -14.73 -11.04 5.59
N ASP A 245 -15.13 -10.79 4.34
CA ASP A 245 -14.94 -9.49 3.68
C ASP A 245 -15.78 -8.40 4.35
N ASP A 246 -17.05 -8.68 4.68
CA ASP A 246 -17.91 -7.77 5.44
C ASP A 246 -17.29 -7.43 6.81
N ALA A 247 -16.76 -8.43 7.53
CA ALA A 247 -16.12 -8.24 8.83
C ALA A 247 -14.82 -7.43 8.70
N ARG A 248 -13.99 -7.73 7.70
CA ARG A 248 -12.73 -7.03 7.43
C ARG A 248 -12.97 -5.58 7.08
N TYR A 249 -13.94 -5.31 6.20
CA TYR A 249 -14.36 -3.96 5.85
C TYR A 249 -14.77 -3.18 7.09
N ASN A 250 -15.68 -3.74 7.91
CA ASN A 250 -16.17 -3.06 9.11
C ASN A 250 -15.07 -2.80 10.17
N ALA A 251 -14.05 -3.67 10.23
CA ALA A 251 -13.00 -3.56 11.23
C ALA A 251 -11.83 -2.65 10.82
N LEU A 252 -11.49 -2.59 9.53
CA LEU A 252 -10.26 -1.94 9.04
C LEU A 252 -10.50 -0.81 8.03
N VAL A 253 -11.59 -0.87 7.25
CA VAL A 253 -11.79 0.03 6.09
C VAL A 253 -12.86 1.09 6.39
N SER A 254 -13.96 0.69 7.01
CA SER A 254 -15.08 1.58 7.33
C SER A 254 -14.59 2.81 8.10
N PRO A 255 -14.98 4.04 7.71
CA PRO A 255 -14.69 5.27 8.44
C PRO A 255 -15.15 5.21 9.91
N ASP A 256 -16.13 4.36 10.21
CA ASP A 256 -16.65 4.17 11.55
C ASP A 256 -15.90 3.16 12.41
N SER A 257 -14.96 2.43 11.82
CA SER A 257 -14.13 1.46 12.54
C SER A 257 -13.25 2.14 13.59
N ALA A 258 -12.94 1.40 14.66
CA ALA A 258 -12.02 1.88 15.69
C ALA A 258 -10.64 2.22 15.11
N TYR A 259 -10.18 1.40 14.15
CA TYR A 259 -8.91 1.58 13.46
C TYR A 259 -8.85 2.92 12.68
N GLN A 260 -9.86 3.19 11.83
CA GLN A 260 -9.89 4.44 11.06
C GLN A 260 -10.07 5.68 11.94
N LYS A 261 -10.83 5.58 13.04
CA LYS A 261 -10.97 6.67 14.02
C LYS A 261 -9.64 6.98 14.72
N LEU A 262 -8.85 5.96 15.07
CA LEU A 262 -7.53 6.14 15.66
C LEU A 262 -6.54 6.76 14.67
N LEU A 263 -6.59 6.40 13.38
CA LEU A 263 -5.78 7.06 12.34
C LEU A 263 -6.07 8.57 12.28
N VAL A 264 -7.35 8.97 12.33
CA VAL A 264 -7.72 10.40 12.35
C VAL A 264 -7.14 11.10 13.59
N GLN A 265 -7.26 10.50 14.78
CA GLN A 265 -6.70 11.07 16.01
C GLN A 265 -5.18 11.17 15.97
N LEU A 266 -4.51 10.18 15.37
CA LEU A 266 -3.07 10.17 15.19
C LEU A 266 -2.61 11.36 14.33
N ARG A 267 -3.30 11.62 13.21
CA ARG A 267 -3.05 12.77 12.31
C ARG A 267 -3.25 14.10 13.00
N GLU A 268 -4.35 14.24 13.74
CA GLU A 268 -4.66 15.45 14.52
C GLU A 268 -3.57 15.70 15.56
N LYS A 269 -3.15 14.65 16.29
CA LYS A 269 -2.07 14.77 17.28
C LYS A 269 -0.73 15.11 16.65
N LYS A 270 -0.41 14.54 15.48
CA LYS A 270 0.80 14.93 14.74
C LYS A 270 0.76 16.41 14.37
N ALA A 271 -0.37 16.91 13.88
CA ALA A 271 -0.52 18.32 13.53
C ALA A 271 -0.28 19.24 14.74
N GLU A 272 -0.76 18.86 15.93
CA GLU A 272 -0.44 19.57 17.18
C GLU A 272 1.06 19.57 17.50
N ILE A 273 1.74 18.41 17.34
CA ILE A 273 3.20 18.31 17.54
C ILE A 273 3.95 19.24 16.60
N LEU A 274 3.61 19.24 15.31
CA LEU A 274 4.28 20.09 14.31
C LEU A 274 4.06 21.57 14.60
N ALA A 275 2.83 21.97 14.93
CA ALA A 275 2.52 23.34 15.35
C ALA A 275 3.30 23.75 16.62
N GLN A 276 3.44 22.83 17.58
CA GLN A 276 4.19 23.08 18.81
C GLN A 276 5.70 23.22 18.56
N LYS A 277 6.28 22.39 17.68
CA LYS A 277 7.68 22.54 17.26
C LYS A 277 7.91 23.90 16.60
N GLN A 278 6.99 24.31 15.73
CA GLN A 278 7.06 25.62 15.07
C GLN A 278 6.93 26.79 16.07
N LEU A 279 6.09 26.67 17.10
CA LEU A 279 6.04 27.63 18.20
C LEU A 279 7.37 27.72 18.95
N ILE A 280 8.01 26.60 19.25
CA ILE A 280 9.31 26.59 19.94
C ILE A 280 10.39 27.28 19.09
N ILE A 281 10.37 27.07 17.78
CA ILE A 281 11.25 27.76 16.84
C ILE A 281 11.00 29.28 16.88
N SER A 282 9.74 29.72 16.84
CA SER A 282 9.41 31.16 16.89
C SER A 282 9.81 31.80 18.23
N ILE A 283 9.67 31.09 19.36
CA ILE A 283 10.16 31.53 20.67
C ILE A 283 11.68 31.73 20.64
N LYS A 284 12.44 30.75 20.13
CA LYS A 284 13.91 30.84 20.05
C LYS A 284 14.40 31.94 19.11
N ALA A 285 13.61 32.27 18.08
CA ALA A 285 13.86 33.42 17.21
C ALA A 285 13.50 34.78 17.85
N GLY A 286 12.91 34.79 19.05
CA GLY A 286 12.47 36.03 19.73
C GLY A 286 11.13 36.57 19.22
N ASN A 287 10.39 35.79 18.43
CA ASN A 287 9.12 36.18 17.79
C ASN A 287 7.89 35.84 18.64
N SER A 288 8.08 35.35 19.86
CA SER A 288 6.99 34.97 20.77
C SER A 288 7.37 35.24 22.22
N SER A 289 6.39 35.66 23.03
CA SER A 289 6.55 35.88 24.48
C SER A 289 6.23 34.65 25.32
N VAL A 290 5.95 33.50 24.68
CA VAL A 290 5.66 32.25 25.38
C VAL A 290 6.93 31.71 26.04
N ASP A 291 6.79 31.16 27.25
CA ASP A 291 7.90 30.54 27.97
C ASP A 291 8.34 29.24 27.28
N ILE A 292 9.63 29.17 26.95
CA ILE A 292 10.21 28.01 26.24
C ILE A 292 10.13 26.71 27.04
N THR A 293 10.17 26.78 28.37
CA THR A 293 10.04 25.61 29.26
C THR A 293 8.61 25.07 29.20
N ILE A 294 7.61 25.96 29.21
CA ILE A 294 6.21 25.56 29.05
C ILE A 294 6.00 24.92 27.68
N ALA A 295 6.44 25.59 26.61
CA ALA A 295 6.25 25.09 25.26
C ALA A 295 6.95 23.73 25.02
N THR A 296 8.16 23.56 25.57
CA THR A 296 8.88 22.28 25.50
C THR A 296 8.17 21.20 26.33
N GLY A 297 7.67 21.55 27.52
CA GLY A 297 6.90 20.64 28.36
C GLY A 297 5.60 20.16 27.70
N ASP A 298 4.92 21.02 26.95
CA ASP A 298 3.74 20.64 26.18
C ASP A 298 4.08 19.78 24.97
N LEU A 299 5.19 20.06 24.27
CA LEU A 299 5.69 19.19 23.20
C LEU A 299 5.89 17.76 23.70
N THR A 300 6.57 17.58 24.85
CA THR A 300 6.78 16.25 25.45
C THR A 300 5.46 15.55 25.78
N LYS A 301 4.43 16.27 26.25
CA LYS A 301 3.11 15.68 26.49
C LYS A 301 2.41 15.27 25.19
N TYR A 302 2.54 16.08 24.14
CA TYR A 302 1.95 15.78 22.84
C TYR A 302 2.62 14.57 22.20
N GLU A 303 3.95 14.47 22.26
CA GLU A 303 4.72 13.31 21.80
C GLU A 303 4.32 12.04 22.57
N ALA A 304 4.21 12.10 23.90
CA ALA A 304 3.75 10.96 24.71
C ALA A 304 2.29 10.54 24.38
N ALA A 305 1.42 11.50 24.09
CA ALA A 305 0.04 11.22 23.66
C ALA A 305 0.00 10.60 22.25
N TYR A 306 0.87 11.04 21.35
CA TYR A 306 1.03 10.46 20.01
C TYR A 306 1.53 9.02 20.09
N ASP A 307 2.55 8.74 20.89
CA ASP A 307 3.08 7.38 21.08
C ASP A 307 2.01 6.43 21.64
N LYS A 308 1.17 6.94 22.56
CA LYS A 308 0.01 6.18 23.04
C LYS A 308 -0.99 5.88 21.92
N LEU A 309 -1.29 6.85 21.04
CA LEU A 309 -2.19 6.65 19.90
C LEU A 309 -1.60 5.65 18.89
N VAL A 310 -0.29 5.64 18.67
CA VAL A 310 0.39 4.62 17.86
C VAL A 310 0.15 3.22 18.46
N ALA A 311 0.39 3.06 19.76
CA ALA A 311 0.18 1.78 20.44
C ALA A 311 -1.31 1.34 20.41
N ASP A 312 -2.24 2.29 20.61
CA ASP A 312 -3.69 2.02 20.52
C ASP A 312 -4.08 1.61 19.09
N LEU A 313 -3.52 2.24 18.06
CA LEU A 313 -3.75 1.90 16.65
C LEU A 313 -3.23 0.50 16.31
N GLU A 314 -2.00 0.18 16.70
CA GLU A 314 -1.42 -1.16 16.53
C GLU A 314 -2.27 -2.23 17.23
N ALA A 315 -2.72 -1.96 18.46
CA ALA A 315 -3.60 -2.84 19.21
C ALA A 315 -4.96 -3.01 18.52
N ALA A 316 -5.54 -1.94 17.97
CA ALA A 316 -6.79 -1.98 17.22
C ALA A 316 -6.65 -2.79 15.92
N GLY A 317 -5.56 -2.60 15.17
CA GLY A 317 -5.24 -3.38 13.97
C GLY A 317 -5.04 -4.86 14.29
N LYS A 318 -4.31 -5.17 15.37
CA LYS A 318 -4.15 -6.54 15.85
C LYS A 318 -5.49 -7.15 16.26
N ALA A 319 -6.30 -6.46 17.05
CA ALA A 319 -7.59 -6.95 17.49
C ALA A 319 -8.56 -7.18 16.33
N ALA A 320 -8.54 -6.30 15.32
CA ALA A 320 -9.28 -6.49 14.09
C ALA A 320 -8.87 -7.78 13.39
N ASN A 321 -7.57 -7.99 13.16
CA ASN A 321 -7.05 -9.20 12.52
C ASN A 321 -7.33 -10.48 13.33
N ASP A 322 -7.12 -10.44 14.66
CA ASP A 322 -7.42 -11.55 15.56
C ASP A 322 -8.90 -11.94 15.45
N GLY A 323 -9.80 -10.95 15.43
CA GLY A 323 -11.26 -11.15 15.30
C GLY A 323 -11.68 -11.79 13.97
N LEU A 324 -10.85 -11.72 12.93
CA LEU A 324 -11.09 -12.38 11.65
C LEU A 324 -10.62 -13.84 11.63
N THR A 325 -9.80 -14.28 12.59
CA THR A 325 -9.14 -15.60 12.58
C THR A 325 -10.15 -16.74 12.41
N SER A 326 -11.22 -16.78 13.21
CA SER A 326 -12.22 -17.85 13.12
C SER A 326 -13.00 -17.83 11.79
N LEU A 327 -13.19 -16.65 11.17
CA LEU A 327 -13.80 -16.54 9.85
C LEU A 327 -12.85 -17.02 8.74
N ILE A 328 -11.55 -16.72 8.87
CA ILE A 328 -10.52 -17.24 7.97
C ILE A 328 -10.44 -18.76 8.07
N GLU A 329 -10.48 -19.33 9.28
CA GLU A 329 -10.51 -20.78 9.50
C GLU A 329 -11.76 -21.43 8.87
N LEU A 330 -12.94 -20.83 9.05
CA LEU A 330 -14.18 -21.31 8.44
C LEU A 330 -14.09 -21.28 6.90
N MET A 331 -13.57 -20.19 6.34
CA MET A 331 -13.34 -20.05 4.90
C MET A 331 -12.36 -21.13 4.39
N LYS A 332 -11.22 -21.33 5.07
CA LYS A 332 -10.25 -22.38 4.73
C LYS A 332 -10.83 -23.79 4.85
N GLN A 333 -11.73 -24.04 5.80
CA GLN A 333 -12.44 -25.33 5.91
C GLN A 333 -13.38 -25.57 4.71
N GLY A 334 -14.08 -24.53 4.25
CA GLY A 334 -14.89 -24.58 3.03
C GLY A 334 -14.03 -24.88 1.80
N GLU A 335 -12.91 -24.17 1.65
CA GLU A 335 -11.94 -24.40 0.58
C GLU A 335 -11.39 -25.82 0.58
N LYS A 336 -10.96 -26.31 1.75
CA LYS A 336 -10.47 -27.67 1.93
C LYS A 336 -11.53 -28.70 1.56
N SER A 337 -12.78 -28.49 1.97
CA SER A 337 -13.88 -29.41 1.64
C SER A 337 -14.09 -29.52 0.12
N MET A 338 -13.97 -28.41 -0.62
CA MET A 338 -14.00 -28.45 -2.09
C MET A 338 -12.82 -29.22 -2.68
N LYS A 339 -11.59 -28.97 -2.20
CA LYS A 339 -10.39 -29.68 -2.65
C LYS A 339 -10.47 -31.19 -2.36
N ASP A 340 -10.95 -31.58 -1.18
CA ASP A 340 -11.13 -32.98 -0.79
C ASP A 340 -12.20 -33.70 -1.63
N LEU A 341 -13.25 -32.98 -2.07
CA LEU A 341 -14.24 -33.51 -3.01
C LEU A 341 -13.63 -33.68 -4.42
N GLN A 342 -12.88 -32.69 -4.89
CA GLN A 342 -12.23 -32.72 -6.19
C GLN A 342 -11.22 -33.87 -6.30
N ALA A 343 -10.45 -34.13 -5.24
CA ALA A 343 -9.52 -35.26 -5.18
C ALA A 343 -10.20 -36.64 -5.26
N LYS A 344 -11.52 -36.71 -4.98
CA LYS A 344 -12.32 -37.95 -5.04
C LYS A 344 -13.14 -38.06 -6.33
N PHE A 345 -13.02 -37.11 -7.24
CA PHE A 345 -13.70 -37.20 -8.52
C PHE A 345 -13.24 -38.43 -9.31
N PRO A 346 -14.16 -39.10 -10.03
CA PRO A 346 -13.78 -40.13 -10.98
C PRO A 346 -12.77 -39.60 -12.01
N ALA A 347 -11.87 -40.47 -12.48
CA ALA A 347 -10.82 -40.12 -13.44
C ALA A 347 -11.36 -39.38 -14.66
N ASP A 348 -12.52 -39.80 -15.18
CA ASP A 348 -13.18 -39.17 -16.32
C ASP A 348 -13.55 -37.68 -16.08
N ILE A 349 -14.05 -37.32 -14.88
CA ILE A 349 -14.30 -35.91 -14.54
C ILE A 349 -12.96 -35.16 -14.50
N THR A 350 -11.95 -35.74 -13.86
CA THR A 350 -10.63 -35.12 -13.73
C THR A 350 -9.97 -34.88 -15.08
N ASP A 351 -10.04 -35.85 -16.00
CA ASP A 351 -9.48 -35.73 -17.35
C ASP A 351 -10.20 -34.65 -18.16
N GLN A 352 -11.53 -34.57 -18.06
CA GLN A 352 -12.30 -33.53 -18.73
C GLN A 352 -12.05 -32.13 -18.15
N LEU A 353 -11.89 -32.00 -16.83
CA LEU A 353 -11.48 -30.73 -16.20
C LEU A 353 -10.08 -30.31 -16.66
N ASN A 354 -9.12 -31.24 -16.69
CA ASN A 354 -7.76 -30.98 -17.17
C ASN A 354 -7.75 -30.55 -18.65
N ALA A 355 -8.54 -31.21 -19.50
CA ALA A 355 -8.68 -30.84 -20.90
C ALA A 355 -9.26 -29.41 -21.09
N LYS A 356 -10.02 -28.92 -20.10
CA LYS A 356 -10.64 -27.59 -20.09
C LYS A 356 -9.98 -26.62 -19.11
N ALA A 357 -8.76 -26.90 -18.62
CA ALA A 357 -8.07 -26.05 -17.65
C ALA A 357 -7.97 -24.59 -18.14
N SER A 358 -7.70 -24.37 -19.42
CA SER A 358 -7.65 -23.03 -20.02
C SER A 358 -8.97 -22.24 -19.91
N GLU A 359 -10.14 -22.90 -19.90
CA GLU A 359 -11.44 -22.25 -19.69
C GLU A 359 -11.60 -21.80 -18.24
N ILE A 360 -11.11 -22.60 -17.29
CA ILE A 360 -11.08 -22.26 -15.85
C ILE A 360 -10.13 -21.07 -15.63
N ASP A 361 -8.93 -21.14 -16.19
CA ASP A 361 -7.93 -20.07 -16.08
C ASP A 361 -8.45 -18.75 -16.67
N ALA A 362 -9.17 -18.81 -17.80
CA ALA A 362 -9.78 -17.62 -18.40
C ALA A 362 -10.81 -16.96 -17.45
N LYS A 363 -11.57 -17.74 -16.69
CA LYS A 363 -12.53 -17.22 -15.69
C LYS A 363 -11.82 -16.61 -14.48
N ALA A 364 -10.78 -17.27 -13.99
CA ALA A 364 -9.96 -16.77 -12.89
C ALA A 364 -9.27 -15.44 -13.26
N ASN A 365 -8.67 -15.38 -14.46
CA ASN A 365 -8.02 -14.16 -14.97
C ASN A 365 -9.03 -13.02 -15.18
N LYS A 366 -10.22 -13.32 -15.70
CA LYS A 366 -11.28 -12.33 -15.81
C LYS A 366 -11.66 -11.75 -14.44
N ALA A 367 -11.84 -12.60 -13.43
CA ALA A 367 -12.17 -12.16 -12.08
C ALA A 367 -11.05 -11.30 -11.47
N LYS A 368 -9.79 -11.69 -11.69
CA LYS A 368 -8.60 -10.92 -11.29
C LYS A 368 -8.56 -9.53 -11.92
N ASP A 369 -8.77 -9.44 -13.23
CA ASP A 369 -8.67 -8.20 -14.00
C ASP A 369 -9.84 -7.24 -13.70
N GLU A 370 -11.03 -7.77 -13.44
CA GLU A 370 -12.23 -6.98 -13.10
C GLU A 370 -12.32 -6.64 -11.59
N PHE A 371 -11.48 -7.22 -10.73
CA PHE A 371 -11.59 -7.06 -9.28
C PHE A 371 -11.43 -5.60 -8.84
N PHE A 372 -10.38 -4.92 -9.31
CA PHE A 372 -10.12 -3.53 -8.92
C PHE A 372 -11.30 -2.61 -9.25
N ALA A 373 -11.85 -2.71 -10.45
CA ALA A 373 -12.98 -1.88 -10.87
C ALA A 373 -14.21 -2.07 -9.99
N ARG A 374 -14.54 -3.33 -9.64
CA ARG A 374 -15.65 -3.64 -8.72
C ARG A 374 -15.40 -3.13 -7.30
N PHE A 375 -14.17 -3.31 -6.81
CA PHE A 375 -13.77 -2.84 -5.49
C PHE A 375 -13.81 -1.31 -5.39
N GLU A 376 -13.27 -0.62 -6.38
CA GLU A 376 -13.33 0.84 -6.49
C GLU A 376 -14.79 1.31 -6.53
N GLU A 377 -15.64 0.71 -7.36
CA GLU A 377 -17.07 1.07 -7.43
C GLU A 377 -17.79 0.91 -6.08
N ALA A 378 -17.51 -0.18 -5.34
CA ALA A 378 -18.14 -0.47 -4.07
C ALA A 378 -17.72 0.48 -2.92
N HIS A 379 -16.49 1.02 -2.98
CA HIS A 379 -15.87 1.75 -1.87
C HIS A 379 -15.44 3.18 -2.23
N LYS A 380 -15.78 3.66 -3.42
CA LYS A 380 -15.37 4.96 -3.94
C LYS A 380 -15.68 6.11 -3.00
N ALA A 381 -16.89 6.13 -2.42
CA ALA A 381 -17.32 7.22 -1.55
C ALA A 381 -16.44 7.32 -0.29
N ASP A 382 -16.05 6.19 0.29
CA ASP A 382 -15.18 6.14 1.45
C ASP A 382 -13.76 6.61 1.10
N PHE A 383 -13.20 6.14 -0.01
CA PHE A 383 -11.87 6.58 -0.47
C PHE A 383 -11.84 8.06 -0.83
N ASP A 384 -12.86 8.59 -1.51
CA ASP A 384 -12.96 10.01 -1.83
C ASP A 384 -13.03 10.85 -0.54
N ALA A 385 -13.76 10.39 0.48
CA ALA A 385 -13.83 11.06 1.78
C ALA A 385 -12.48 11.03 2.55
N MET A 386 -11.80 9.88 2.56
CA MET A 386 -10.49 9.73 3.19
C MET A 386 -9.42 10.60 2.51
N ASN A 387 -9.36 10.59 1.18
CA ASN A 387 -8.43 11.41 0.41
C ASN A 387 -8.70 12.91 0.61
N LYS A 388 -9.98 13.31 0.68
CA LYS A 388 -10.37 14.68 1.02
C LYS A 388 -9.88 15.07 2.41
N ALA A 389 -10.09 14.22 3.41
CA ALA A 389 -9.64 14.50 4.78
C ALA A 389 -8.12 14.66 4.87
N LEU A 390 -7.35 13.82 4.16
CA LEU A 390 -5.89 13.96 4.08
C LEU A 390 -5.47 15.27 3.39
N ALA A 391 -6.14 15.66 2.30
CA ALA A 391 -5.88 16.92 1.62
C ALA A 391 -6.20 18.15 2.49
N ASP A 392 -7.30 18.10 3.25
CA ASP A 392 -7.68 19.15 4.20
C ASP A 392 -6.64 19.26 5.34
N THR A 393 -6.13 18.13 5.84
CA THR A 393 -5.04 18.09 6.83
C THR A 393 -3.76 18.68 6.26
N LYS A 394 -3.35 18.31 5.04
CA LYS A 394 -2.16 18.87 4.38
C LYS A 394 -2.27 20.40 4.25
N ALA A 395 -3.41 20.91 3.82
CA ALA A 395 -3.63 22.34 3.68
C ALA A 395 -3.49 23.08 5.03
N LYS A 396 -4.04 22.52 6.11
CA LYS A 396 -3.89 23.08 7.47
C LYS A 396 -2.44 23.10 7.94
N LEU A 397 -1.67 22.05 7.66
CA LEU A 397 -0.25 22.00 8.02
C LEU A 397 0.54 23.11 7.31
N ILE A 398 0.29 23.30 6.02
CA ILE A 398 0.92 24.38 5.23
C ILE A 398 0.55 25.75 5.82
N GLU A 399 -0.74 25.99 6.09
CA GLU A 399 -1.21 27.24 6.70
C GLU A 399 -0.55 27.51 8.06
N ASN A 400 -0.32 26.47 8.87
CA ASN A 400 0.35 26.60 10.16
C ASN A 400 1.82 27.02 10.02
N VAL A 401 2.54 26.47 9.03
CA VAL A 401 3.92 26.86 8.74
C VAL A 401 3.98 28.31 8.24
N GLU A 402 3.10 28.67 7.31
CA GLU A 402 3.02 30.03 6.75
C GLU A 402 2.71 31.09 7.81
N LYS A 403 1.85 30.79 8.78
CA LYS A 403 1.51 31.72 9.88
C LYS A 403 2.65 31.97 10.86
N ALA A 404 3.62 31.06 10.92
CA ALA A 404 4.68 31.11 11.91
C ALA A 404 6.05 31.50 11.34
N ALA A 405 6.16 31.59 10.01
CA ALA A 405 7.27 32.24 9.30
C ALA A 405 7.07 33.76 9.31
#